data_AF-A0AAD5H0R8-F1
#
_entry.id   AF-A0AAD5H0R8-F1
#
_cell.length_a   1.000
_cell.length_b   1.000
_cell.length_c   1.000
_cell.angle_alpha   90.00
_cell.angle_beta   90.00
_cell.angle_gamma   90.00
#
_symmetry.space_group_name_H-M   'P 1'
#
loop_
_entity.id
_entity.type
_entity.pdbx_description
1 polymer ?
#
loop_
_entity_poly.entity_id
_entity_poly.type
_entity_poly.pdbx_seq_one_letter_code
_entity_poly.pdbx_strand_id
1 'polypeptide(L)'
;MVSLTPWAEAHAAAVNLALHPAACGLCLLAVCADKATCPGSPAAAQPLVVVDDCGSCAADQILVAPAAFKNPTGYGQGGRPLPPSGWAAVAFRWVPCAPFFAASTTISMRVLPGANAYYRQITFSNAGELISAASINGQPLHRSASQLRWEWDGRGRPLNTTAPLAVQLTAASGATLVAQLPVFKEGDQQLGVQFV
;
A
#
# COMPACT_ATOMS: atom_id res chain seq x y z
N MET A 1 -1.94 13.47 2.39
CA MET A 1 -1.34 12.28 3.04
C MET A 1 -2.48 11.35 3.40
N VAL A 2 -2.45 10.09 2.92
CA VAL A 2 -3.42 9.05 3.33
C VAL A 2 -3.17 8.77 4.80
N SER A 3 -4.21 8.77 5.64
CA SER A 3 -4.05 8.29 7.01
C SER A 3 -3.75 6.80 6.94
N LEU A 4 -2.54 6.41 7.30
CA LEU A 4 -2.22 5.01 7.46
C LEU A 4 -3.07 4.45 8.61
N THR A 5 -3.46 3.18 8.53
CA THR A 5 -4.02 2.52 9.70
C THR A 5 -2.93 2.38 10.76
N PRO A 6 -3.24 2.30 12.07
CA PRO A 6 -2.23 2.06 13.09
C PRO A 6 -1.37 0.82 12.81
N TRP A 7 -1.95 -0.18 12.15
CA TRP A 7 -1.22 -1.33 11.63
C TRP A 7 -0.24 -0.93 10.52
N ALA A 8 -0.69 -0.21 9.49
CA ALA A 8 0.21 0.21 8.41
C ALA A 8 1.34 1.14 8.91
N GLU A 9 1.11 1.97 9.93
CA GLU A 9 2.17 2.77 10.56
C GLU A 9 3.24 1.90 11.24
N ALA A 10 2.83 0.84 11.93
CA ALA A 10 3.75 -0.08 12.59
C ALA A 10 4.44 -1.07 11.63
N HIS A 11 3.89 -1.23 10.42
CA HIS A 11 4.32 -2.20 9.40
C HIS A 11 4.77 -1.54 8.09
N ALA A 12 4.96 -0.22 8.05
CA ALA A 12 5.36 0.47 6.83
C ALA A 12 6.81 0.17 6.44
N ALA A 13 7.03 0.07 5.13
CA ALA A 13 8.34 0.03 4.52
C ALA A 13 8.40 0.97 3.30
N ALA A 14 9.62 1.38 2.97
CA ALA A 14 9.98 2.00 1.71
C ALA A 14 11.08 1.18 1.05
N VAL A 15 11.01 1.04 -0.26
CA VAL A 15 11.98 0.28 -1.08
C VAL A 15 12.44 1.16 -2.22
N ASN A 16 13.60 0.87 -2.80
CA ASN A 16 13.98 1.52 -4.05
C ASN A 16 13.04 1.06 -5.18
N LEU A 17 12.25 1.96 -5.76
CA LEU A 17 11.31 1.60 -6.84
C LEU A 17 11.99 1.09 -8.13
N ALA A 18 13.30 1.27 -8.31
CA ALA A 18 14.04 0.60 -9.37
C ALA A 18 14.04 -0.94 -9.21
N LEU A 19 13.92 -1.45 -7.98
CA LEU A 19 13.76 -2.88 -7.71
C LEU A 19 12.40 -3.39 -8.19
N HIS A 20 11.35 -2.59 -7.99
CA HIS A 20 9.99 -2.94 -8.35
C HIS A 20 9.14 -1.67 -8.59
N PRO A 21 9.00 -1.20 -9.84
CA PRO A 21 8.37 0.10 -10.15
C PRO A 21 6.92 0.28 -9.69
N ALA A 22 6.24 -0.83 -9.38
CA ALA A 22 4.88 -0.86 -8.84
C ALA A 22 4.83 -1.38 -7.40
N ALA A 23 5.87 -1.17 -6.59
CA ALA A 23 5.97 -1.73 -5.24
C ALA A 23 4.94 -1.17 -4.25
N CYS A 24 4.52 0.09 -4.39
CA CYS A 24 3.59 0.69 -3.44
C CYS A 24 2.27 -0.09 -3.36
N GLY A 25 1.86 -0.43 -2.14
CA GLY A 25 0.71 -1.27 -1.85
C GLY A 25 0.98 -2.77 -1.87
N LEU A 26 2.20 -3.21 -2.24
CA LEU A 26 2.63 -4.61 -2.10
C LEU A 26 3.19 -4.89 -0.70
N CYS A 27 3.26 -6.17 -0.35
CA CYS A 27 3.75 -6.62 0.94
C CYS A 27 5.02 -7.46 0.85
N LEU A 28 5.81 -7.34 1.90
CA LEU A 28 7.02 -8.13 2.13
C LEU A 28 6.87 -8.90 3.44
N LEU A 29 7.50 -10.07 3.52
CA LEU A 29 7.86 -10.68 4.80
C LEU A 29 9.35 -10.51 4.98
N ALA A 30 9.74 -9.79 6.04
CA ALA A 30 11.13 -9.65 6.46
C ALA A 30 11.41 -10.53 7.68
N VAL A 31 12.52 -11.26 7.66
CA VAL A 31 13.01 -12.02 8.80
C VAL A 31 14.46 -11.61 9.06
N CYS A 32 14.91 -11.65 10.30
CA CYS A 32 16.31 -11.42 10.54
C CYS A 32 17.17 -12.51 9.89
N ALA A 33 18.26 -12.10 9.23
CA ALA A 33 19.14 -13.00 8.50
C ALA A 33 19.93 -13.95 9.44
N ASP A 34 20.36 -13.46 10.61
CA ASP A 34 21.06 -14.30 11.59
C ASP A 34 20.90 -13.82 13.05
N LYS A 35 21.13 -14.73 14.01
CA LYS A 35 21.05 -14.43 15.44
C LYS A 35 22.15 -13.50 15.96
N ALA A 36 23.28 -13.39 15.26
CA ALA A 36 24.39 -12.54 15.68
C ALA A 36 24.06 -11.05 15.47
N THR A 37 23.34 -10.75 14.40
CA THR A 37 22.85 -9.41 14.05
C THR A 37 21.49 -9.10 14.68
N CYS A 38 20.71 -10.11 15.08
CA CYS A 38 19.43 -9.92 15.79
C CYS A 38 19.35 -10.77 17.06
N PRO A 39 20.05 -10.39 18.13
CA PRO A 39 20.20 -11.20 19.33
C PRO A 39 18.90 -11.40 20.11
N GLY A 40 17.82 -10.72 19.75
CA GLY A 40 16.51 -10.80 20.40
C GLY A 40 15.39 -11.19 19.45
N SER A 41 15.73 -11.61 18.22
CA SER A 41 14.74 -11.98 17.23
C SER A 41 13.92 -13.18 17.70
N PRO A 42 12.57 -13.09 17.70
CA PRO A 42 11.72 -14.27 17.92
C PRO A 42 11.75 -15.24 16.73
N ALA A 43 12.58 -15.00 15.70
CA ALA A 43 12.56 -15.67 14.40
C ALA A 43 11.24 -15.54 13.61
N ALA A 44 10.26 -14.81 14.15
CA ALA A 44 9.00 -14.53 13.50
C ALA A 44 9.22 -13.56 12.33
N ALA A 45 8.65 -13.89 11.18
CA ALA A 45 8.66 -13.00 10.03
C ALA A 45 7.77 -11.79 10.31
N GLN A 46 8.31 -10.60 10.05
CA GLN A 46 7.63 -9.32 10.18
C GLN A 46 6.98 -8.97 8.82
N PRO A 47 5.64 -8.92 8.75
CA PRO A 47 4.97 -8.42 7.55
C PRO A 47 5.17 -6.91 7.44
N LEU A 48 5.40 -6.47 6.21
CA LEU A 48 5.59 -5.07 5.85
C LEU A 48 4.70 -4.72 4.68
N VAL A 49 4.20 -3.49 4.63
CA VAL A 49 3.53 -2.90 3.47
C VAL A 49 4.39 -1.78 2.91
N VAL A 50 4.65 -1.82 1.61
CA VAL A 50 5.42 -0.77 0.94
C VAL A 50 4.52 0.43 0.71
N VAL A 51 4.86 1.56 1.32
CA VAL A 51 4.06 2.79 1.27
C VAL A 51 4.79 3.95 0.60
N ASP A 52 6.10 3.83 0.36
CA ASP A 52 6.91 4.91 -0.19
C ASP A 52 8.12 4.39 -0.99
N ASP A 53 8.74 5.29 -1.75
CA ASP A 53 10.01 5.09 -2.44
C ASP A 53 11.18 5.49 -1.53
N CYS A 54 12.17 4.61 -1.43
CA CYS A 54 13.48 4.93 -0.89
C CYS A 54 14.47 5.07 -2.05
N GLY A 55 14.45 6.22 -2.73
CA GLY A 55 15.31 6.46 -3.90
C GLY A 55 16.81 6.44 -3.60
N SER A 56 17.21 6.57 -2.32
CA SER A 56 18.60 6.45 -1.87
C SER A 56 18.98 5.06 -1.38
N CYS A 57 18.02 4.15 -1.18
CA CYS A 57 18.29 2.77 -0.79
C CYS A 57 18.93 2.02 -1.95
N ALA A 58 19.88 1.13 -1.66
CA ALA A 58 20.30 0.13 -2.66
C ALA A 58 19.15 -0.85 -2.97
N ALA A 59 19.29 -1.62 -4.07
CA ALA A 59 18.24 -2.54 -4.52
C ALA A 59 17.91 -3.65 -3.50
N ASP A 60 18.84 -3.98 -2.60
CA ASP A 60 18.70 -4.98 -1.55
C ASP A 60 18.40 -4.36 -0.17
N GLN A 61 18.13 -3.05 -0.12
CA GLN A 61 17.83 -2.33 1.11
C GLN A 61 16.35 -1.98 1.21
N ILE A 62 15.82 -2.12 2.42
CA ILE A 62 14.48 -1.67 2.79
C ILE A 62 14.60 -0.71 3.97
N LEU A 63 13.90 0.42 3.88
CA LEU A 63 13.71 1.32 5.01
C LEU A 63 12.39 0.94 5.68
N VAL A 64 12.38 0.78 7.00
CA VAL A 64 11.18 0.31 7.72
C VAL A 64 10.83 1.23 8.88
N ALA A 65 9.56 1.25 9.27
CA ALA A 65 9.11 1.95 10.47
C ALA A 65 9.87 1.45 11.72
N PRO A 66 10.06 2.29 12.76
CA PRO A 66 10.79 1.90 13.96
C PRO A 66 10.26 0.62 14.63
N ALA A 67 8.94 0.41 14.65
CA ALA A 67 8.35 -0.81 15.20
C ALA A 67 8.71 -2.04 14.36
N ALA A 68 8.60 -1.92 13.03
CA ALA A 68 8.99 -2.93 12.06
C ALA A 68 10.50 -3.24 12.06
N PHE A 69 11.36 -2.31 12.51
CA PHE A 69 12.77 -2.59 12.76
C PHE A 69 12.98 -3.37 14.05
N LYS A 70 12.40 -2.89 15.15
CA LYS A 70 12.63 -3.43 16.51
C LYS A 70 12.10 -4.86 16.67
N ASN A 71 10.94 -5.16 16.09
CA ASN A 71 10.29 -6.47 16.25
C ASN A 71 11.09 -7.66 15.71
N PRO A 72 11.53 -7.67 14.42
CA PRO A 72 12.30 -8.79 13.89
C PRO A 72 13.74 -8.80 14.38
N THR A 73 14.31 -7.66 14.78
CA THR A 73 15.73 -7.57 15.18
C THR A 73 15.96 -7.75 16.68
N GLY A 74 14.98 -7.38 17.50
CA GLY A 74 15.10 -7.30 18.96
C GLY A 74 15.89 -6.08 19.46
N TYR A 75 16.38 -5.21 18.57
CA TYR A 75 17.02 -3.96 18.98
C TYR A 75 16.00 -2.97 19.54
N GLY A 76 16.42 -2.09 20.45
CA GLY A 76 15.54 -1.11 21.09
C GLY A 76 14.47 -1.71 22.02
N GLN A 77 14.42 -3.03 22.17
CA GLN A 77 13.54 -3.75 23.09
C GLN A 77 14.33 -4.20 24.32
N GLY A 78 13.71 -4.14 25.51
CA GLY A 78 14.33 -4.62 26.75
C GLY A 78 15.67 -3.95 27.10
N GLY A 79 15.85 -2.68 26.72
CA GLY A 79 17.07 -1.91 26.98
C GLY A 79 18.23 -2.17 26.01
N ARG A 80 18.02 -2.95 24.94
CA ARG A 80 19.06 -3.21 23.93
C ARG A 80 19.30 -1.95 23.08
N PRO A 81 20.53 -1.45 22.96
CA PRO A 81 20.83 -0.27 22.15
C PRO A 81 20.56 -0.57 20.67
N LEU A 82 20.20 0.45 19.89
CA LEU A 82 20.17 0.33 18.43
C LEU A 82 21.60 0.09 17.91
N PRO A 83 21.77 -0.61 16.77
CA PRO A 83 23.09 -0.79 16.18
C PRO A 83 23.66 0.59 15.79
N PRO A 84 24.94 0.88 16.07
CA PRO A 84 25.54 2.18 15.74
C PRO A 84 25.48 2.53 14.26
N SER A 85 25.46 1.51 13.40
CA SER A 85 25.34 1.66 11.95
C SER A 85 23.94 2.14 11.53
N GLY A 86 22.90 1.88 12.35
CA GLY A 86 21.50 2.02 11.96
C GLY A 86 20.98 0.88 11.09
N TRP A 87 21.79 -0.16 10.83
CA TRP A 87 21.47 -1.27 9.93
C TRP A 87 21.40 -2.60 10.67
N ALA A 88 20.55 -3.51 10.18
CA ALA A 88 20.50 -4.90 10.58
C ALA A 88 20.32 -5.78 9.33
N ALA A 89 20.97 -6.93 9.29
CA ALA A 89 20.85 -7.86 8.17
C ALA A 89 19.50 -8.59 8.25
N VAL A 90 18.72 -8.50 7.17
CA VAL A 90 17.43 -9.17 7.04
C VAL A 90 17.36 -9.92 5.71
N ALA A 91 16.62 -11.01 5.68
CA ALA A 91 16.16 -11.63 4.45
C ALA A 91 14.70 -11.23 4.25
N PHE A 92 14.31 -10.87 3.03
CA PHE A 92 12.92 -10.55 2.72
C PHE A 92 12.45 -11.16 1.41
N ARG A 93 11.14 -11.32 1.28
CA ARG A 93 10.48 -11.77 0.05
C ARG A 93 9.12 -11.10 -0.13
N TRP A 94 8.71 -10.92 -1.38
CA TRP A 94 7.36 -10.48 -1.72
C TRP A 94 6.31 -11.53 -1.37
N VAL A 95 5.17 -11.07 -0.89
CA VAL A 95 4.04 -11.91 -0.49
C VAL A 95 2.70 -11.21 -0.77
N PRO A 96 1.59 -11.97 -0.90
CA PRO A 96 0.25 -11.38 -0.89
C PRO A 96 0.02 -10.59 0.40
N CYS A 97 -0.66 -9.44 0.30
CA CYS A 97 -0.99 -8.63 1.49
C CYS A 97 -2.22 -9.15 2.24
N ALA A 98 -3.12 -9.87 1.56
CA ALA A 98 -4.42 -10.28 2.10
C ALA A 98 -4.35 -10.95 3.50
N PRO A 99 -3.38 -11.85 3.80
CA PRO A 99 -3.28 -12.48 5.12
C PRO A 99 -2.95 -11.53 6.28
N PHE A 100 -2.47 -10.30 6.01
CA PHE A 100 -2.04 -9.36 7.05
C PHE A 100 -3.07 -8.29 7.36
N PHE A 101 -4.10 -8.16 6.54
CA PHE A 101 -5.21 -7.25 6.80
C PHE A 101 -6.22 -7.92 7.73
N ALA A 102 -6.87 -7.13 8.58
CA ALA A 102 -7.97 -7.65 9.37
C ALA A 102 -9.07 -8.12 8.42
N ALA A 103 -9.82 -9.16 8.79
CA ALA A 103 -10.93 -9.66 7.97
C ALA A 103 -11.99 -8.58 7.65
N SER A 104 -12.08 -7.54 8.48
CA SER A 104 -12.96 -6.39 8.29
C SER A 104 -12.36 -5.26 7.43
N THR A 105 -11.11 -5.38 6.99
CA THR A 105 -10.43 -4.34 6.20
C THR A 105 -10.92 -4.38 4.76
N THR A 106 -11.50 -3.27 4.33
CA THR A 106 -11.93 -3.06 2.95
C THR A 106 -10.98 -2.15 2.19
N ILE A 107 -11.08 -2.18 0.86
CA ILE A 107 -10.35 -1.27 -0.01
C ILE A 107 -10.80 0.16 0.29
N SER A 108 -9.82 1.05 0.48
CA SER A 108 -10.06 2.48 0.61
C SER A 108 -9.77 3.17 -0.72
N MET A 109 -10.65 4.07 -1.11
CA MET A 109 -10.48 4.95 -2.25
C MET A 109 -10.34 6.39 -1.75
N ARG A 110 -9.26 7.06 -2.15
CA ARG A 110 -9.09 8.49 -1.89
C ARG A 110 -9.22 9.28 -3.18
N VAL A 111 -10.11 10.25 -3.18
CA VAL A 111 -10.22 11.26 -4.25
C VAL A 111 -9.41 12.48 -3.83
N LEU A 112 -8.41 12.84 -4.63
CA LEU A 112 -7.52 13.95 -4.33
C LEU A 112 -8.19 15.30 -4.60
N PRO A 113 -7.82 16.36 -3.83
CA PRO A 113 -8.36 17.70 -4.02
C PRO A 113 -7.83 18.37 -5.30
N GLY A 114 -8.52 19.41 -5.75
CA GLY A 114 -8.09 20.27 -6.86
C GLY A 114 -8.53 19.77 -8.24
N ALA A 115 -9.47 18.84 -8.26
CA ALA A 115 -9.99 18.23 -9.47
C ALA A 115 -11.38 18.80 -9.81
N ASN A 116 -11.94 18.55 -10.99
CA ASN A 116 -13.28 19.04 -11.39
C ASN A 116 -14.16 17.89 -11.93
N ALA A 117 -15.39 18.17 -12.36
CA ALA A 117 -16.29 17.11 -12.84
C ALA A 117 -15.73 16.33 -14.05
N TYR A 118 -14.79 16.89 -14.80
CA TYR A 118 -14.19 16.29 -15.99
C TYR A 118 -12.87 15.57 -15.70
N TYR A 119 -12.21 15.89 -14.59
CA TYR A 119 -10.93 15.31 -14.22
C TYR A 119 -10.89 15.00 -12.73
N ARG A 120 -10.54 13.76 -12.36
CA ARG A 120 -10.33 13.35 -10.95
C ARG A 120 -9.05 12.54 -10.83
N GLN A 121 -8.31 12.74 -9.74
CA GLN A 121 -7.22 11.86 -9.34
C GLN A 121 -7.65 11.01 -8.15
N ILE A 122 -7.30 9.73 -8.20
CA ILE A 122 -7.75 8.71 -7.27
C ILE A 122 -6.56 7.84 -6.87
N THR A 123 -6.48 7.48 -5.59
CA THR A 123 -5.59 6.42 -5.12
C THR A 123 -6.40 5.35 -4.41
N PHE A 124 -6.01 4.09 -4.58
CA PHE A 124 -6.58 2.98 -3.83
C PHE A 124 -5.54 2.46 -2.84
N SER A 125 -6.00 2.04 -1.66
CA SER A 125 -5.17 1.41 -0.64
C SER A 125 -5.88 0.21 -0.03
N ASN A 126 -5.12 -0.63 0.68
CA ASN A 126 -5.62 -1.85 1.33
C ASN A 126 -6.24 -2.88 0.36
N ALA A 127 -5.79 -2.90 -0.91
CA ALA A 127 -6.32 -3.80 -1.93
C ALA A 127 -5.91 -5.27 -1.74
N GLY A 128 -4.91 -5.59 -0.94
CA GLY A 128 -4.47 -6.99 -0.74
C GLY A 128 -3.59 -7.50 -1.90
N GLU A 129 -3.80 -6.94 -3.09
CA GLU A 129 -3.09 -7.20 -4.34
C GLU A 129 -2.91 -5.92 -5.15
N LEU A 130 -2.02 -5.98 -6.15
CA LEU A 130 -1.86 -4.90 -7.13
C LEU A 130 -3.14 -4.75 -7.95
N ILE A 131 -3.69 -3.53 -8.01
CA ILE A 131 -4.78 -3.19 -8.93
C ILE A 131 -4.18 -2.99 -10.33
N SER A 132 -4.62 -3.79 -11.29
CA SER A 132 -4.18 -3.77 -12.69
C SER A 132 -5.08 -2.92 -13.57
N ALA A 133 -6.37 -2.80 -13.23
CA ALA A 133 -7.32 -1.91 -13.90
C ALA A 133 -8.37 -1.36 -12.91
N ALA A 134 -8.87 -0.16 -13.19
CA ALA A 134 -9.97 0.45 -12.46
C ALA A 134 -10.90 1.18 -13.44
N SER A 135 -12.20 1.23 -13.13
CA SER A 135 -13.18 2.00 -13.90
C SER A 135 -14.27 2.58 -13.01
N ILE A 136 -14.90 3.65 -13.47
CA ILE A 136 -16.07 4.26 -12.83
C ILE A 136 -17.21 4.26 -13.85
N ASN A 137 -18.35 3.66 -13.50
CA ASN A 137 -19.49 3.45 -14.40
C ASN A 137 -19.09 2.83 -15.75
N GLY A 138 -18.14 1.88 -15.72
CA GLY A 138 -17.63 1.20 -16.91
C GLY A 138 -16.64 2.00 -17.76
N GLN A 139 -16.38 3.28 -17.45
CA GLN A 139 -15.33 4.04 -18.12
C GLN A 139 -13.97 3.80 -17.43
N PRO A 140 -12.96 3.30 -18.16
CA PRO A 140 -11.64 3.02 -17.59
C PRO A 140 -10.95 4.27 -17.05
N LEU A 141 -10.26 4.11 -15.93
CA LEU A 141 -9.33 5.09 -15.40
C LEU A 141 -7.96 4.91 -16.06
N HIS A 142 -7.27 6.02 -16.30
CA HIS A 142 -5.87 6.02 -16.74
C HIS A 142 -4.95 5.88 -15.53
N ARG A 143 -3.95 4.98 -15.58
CA ARG A 143 -2.97 4.86 -14.51
C ARG A 143 -1.74 5.70 -14.84
N SER A 144 -1.48 6.73 -14.03
CA SER A 144 -0.25 7.50 -14.11
C SER A 144 0.90 6.71 -13.47
N ALA A 145 1.83 6.23 -14.31
CA ALA A 145 2.97 5.43 -13.88
C ALA A 145 3.91 6.20 -12.93
N SER A 146 4.09 7.51 -13.14
CA SER A 146 4.98 8.34 -12.33
C SER A 146 4.36 8.80 -11.02
N GLN A 147 3.04 8.98 -10.97
CA GLN A 147 2.34 9.49 -9.78
C GLN A 147 1.70 8.39 -8.93
N LEU A 148 1.70 7.14 -9.42
CA LEU A 148 1.03 6.00 -8.79
C LEU A 148 -0.46 6.28 -8.48
N ARG A 149 -1.11 7.02 -9.38
CA ARG A 149 -2.50 7.48 -9.29
C ARG A 149 -3.33 6.95 -10.44
N TRP A 150 -4.62 6.84 -10.20
CA TRP A 150 -5.64 6.61 -11.21
C TRP A 150 -6.32 7.92 -11.55
N GLU A 151 -6.56 8.13 -12.83
CA GLU A 151 -7.08 9.38 -13.37
C GLU A 151 -8.37 9.10 -14.11
N TRP A 152 -9.43 9.78 -13.69
CA TRP A 152 -10.62 9.95 -14.49
C TRP A 152 -10.40 11.14 -15.41
N ASP A 153 -10.52 10.96 -16.71
CA ASP A 153 -10.31 12.01 -17.72
C ASP A 153 -11.60 12.50 -18.38
N GLY A 154 -12.76 11.95 -18.00
CA GLY A 154 -14.11 12.36 -18.41
C GLY A 154 -14.41 12.23 -19.91
N ARG A 155 -13.41 12.25 -20.80
CA ARG A 155 -13.55 12.30 -22.26
C ARG A 155 -14.61 13.28 -22.73
N GLY A 156 -14.65 14.46 -22.10
CA GLY A 156 -15.64 15.51 -22.35
C GLY A 156 -17.00 15.33 -21.66
N ARG A 157 -17.18 14.28 -20.84
CA ARG A 157 -18.40 14.03 -20.05
C ARG A 157 -18.12 14.26 -18.56
N PRO A 158 -18.95 15.07 -17.88
CA PRO A 158 -18.78 15.28 -16.44
C PRO A 158 -19.18 14.02 -15.68
N LEU A 159 -18.41 13.67 -14.66
CA LEU A 159 -18.78 12.67 -13.68
C LEU A 159 -19.90 13.22 -12.79
N ASN A 160 -21.04 12.52 -12.76
CA ASN A 160 -22.11 12.87 -11.84
C ASN A 160 -21.72 12.43 -10.42
N THR A 161 -21.23 13.38 -9.61
CA THR A 161 -20.73 13.08 -8.27
C THR A 161 -21.82 12.91 -7.21
N THR A 162 -23.08 13.21 -7.52
CA THR A 162 -24.21 13.15 -6.58
C THR A 162 -25.08 11.90 -6.76
N ALA A 163 -24.91 11.17 -7.86
CA ALA A 163 -25.57 9.90 -8.10
C ALA A 163 -24.68 8.72 -7.67
N PRO A 164 -25.29 7.54 -7.38
CA PRO A 164 -24.52 6.33 -7.14
C PRO A 164 -23.60 6.00 -8.32
N LEU A 165 -22.36 5.64 -8.01
CA LEU A 165 -21.34 5.25 -8.98
C LEU A 165 -20.88 3.82 -8.72
N ALA A 166 -20.71 3.05 -9.80
CA ALA A 166 -20.07 1.75 -9.76
C ALA A 166 -18.56 1.92 -9.95
N VAL A 167 -17.77 1.61 -8.93
CA VAL A 167 -16.31 1.53 -9.02
C VAL A 167 -15.93 0.08 -9.20
N GLN A 168 -15.40 -0.26 -10.38
CA GLN A 168 -14.91 -1.61 -10.65
C GLN A 168 -13.38 -1.62 -10.56
N LEU A 169 -12.84 -2.59 -9.84
CA LEU A 169 -11.41 -2.82 -9.67
C LEU A 169 -11.07 -4.22 -10.16
N THR A 170 -9.96 -4.35 -10.88
CA THR A 170 -9.39 -5.63 -11.31
C THR A 170 -8.00 -5.79 -10.72
N ALA A 171 -7.76 -6.89 -10.03
CA ALA A 171 -6.46 -7.24 -9.44
C ALA A 171 -5.51 -7.80 -10.51
N ALA A 172 -4.22 -7.88 -10.20
CA ALA A 172 -3.21 -8.49 -11.06
C ALA A 172 -3.43 -10.00 -11.25
N SER A 173 -4.10 -10.67 -10.30
CA SER A 173 -4.60 -12.05 -10.44
C SER A 173 -5.73 -12.22 -11.46
N GLY A 174 -6.36 -11.13 -11.90
CA GLY A 174 -7.55 -11.11 -12.76
C GLY A 174 -8.87 -11.09 -12.00
N ALA A 175 -8.87 -11.23 -10.67
CA ALA A 175 -10.07 -11.06 -9.86
C ALA A 175 -10.66 -9.66 -10.05
N THR A 176 -12.00 -9.55 -10.11
CA THR A 176 -12.70 -8.28 -10.31
C THR A 176 -13.75 -8.08 -9.24
N LEU A 177 -13.84 -6.86 -8.71
CA LEU A 177 -14.84 -6.44 -7.73
C LEU A 177 -15.55 -5.18 -8.21
N VAL A 178 -16.80 -5.02 -7.79
CA VAL A 178 -17.58 -3.80 -8.02
C VAL A 178 -18.08 -3.27 -6.69
N ALA A 179 -17.70 -2.04 -6.36
CA ALA A 179 -18.20 -1.29 -5.22
C ALA A 179 -19.23 -0.26 -5.68
N GLN A 180 -20.31 -0.09 -4.92
CA GLN A 180 -21.28 0.97 -5.12
C GLN A 180 -20.97 2.12 -4.18
N LEU A 181 -20.65 3.29 -4.74
CA LEU A 181 -20.45 4.52 -3.98
C LEU A 181 -21.71 5.37 -4.09
N PRO A 182 -22.43 5.64 -2.99
CA PRO A 182 -23.64 6.46 -3.03
C PRO A 182 -23.40 7.88 -3.52
N VAL A 183 -22.23 8.44 -3.18
CA VAL A 183 -21.79 9.79 -3.55
C VAL A 183 -20.29 9.73 -3.80
N PHE A 184 -19.81 10.49 -4.77
CA PHE A 184 -18.38 10.62 -5.05
C PHE A 184 -17.87 11.96 -4.51
N LYS A 185 -17.11 11.93 -3.42
CA LYS A 185 -16.58 13.13 -2.77
C LYS A 185 -15.06 13.11 -2.65
N GLU A 186 -14.47 14.29 -2.52
CA GLU A 186 -13.06 14.43 -2.16
C GLU A 186 -12.77 13.81 -0.79
N GLY A 187 -11.55 13.29 -0.62
CA GLY A 187 -11.11 12.62 0.62
C GLY A 187 -11.22 11.10 0.56
N ASP A 188 -11.05 10.47 1.73
CA ASP A 188 -11.01 9.01 1.90
C ASP A 188 -12.43 8.42 1.97
N GLN A 189 -12.66 7.31 1.26
CA GLN A 189 -13.95 6.61 1.16
C GLN A 189 -13.72 5.09 1.20
N GLN A 190 -14.42 4.39 2.09
CA GLN A 190 -14.37 2.92 2.13
C GLN A 190 -15.25 2.33 1.04
N LEU A 191 -14.72 1.39 0.26
CA LEU A 191 -15.46 0.75 -0.84
C LEU A 191 -16.34 -0.42 -0.39
N GLY A 192 -16.17 -0.92 0.84
CA GLY A 192 -16.98 -2.04 1.35
C GLY A 192 -16.68 -3.40 0.72
N VAL A 193 -15.67 -3.49 -0.15
CA VAL A 193 -15.25 -4.70 -0.86
C VAL A 193 -13.77 -5.01 -0.58
N GLN A 194 -13.36 -6.25 -0.78
CA GLN A 194 -11.98 -6.72 -0.61
C GLN A 194 -11.67 -7.88 -1.56
N PHE A 195 -10.46 -7.94 -2.11
CA PHE A 195 -9.97 -9.11 -2.86
C PHE A 195 -9.63 -10.23 -1.86
N VAL A 196 -10.11 -11.44 -2.13
CA VAL A 196 -9.95 -12.63 -1.26
C VAL A 196 -8.88 -13.55 -1.79
#